data_AF-A0AAW0CZH3-F1
#
_entry.id   AF-A0AAW0CZH3-F1
#
_cell.length_a   1.000
_cell.length_b   1.000
_cell.length_c   1.000
_cell.angle_alpha   90.00
_cell.angle_beta   90.00
_cell.angle_gamma   90.00
#
_symmetry.space_group_name_H-M   'P 1'
#
loop_
_entity.id
_entity.type
_entity.pdbx_description
1 polymer ?
#
loop_
_entity_poly.entity_id
_entity_poly.type
_entity_poly.pdbx_seq_one_letter_code
_entity_poly.pdbx_strand_id
1 'polypeptide(L)'
;MSEQDTLSAEMLGYSTCATCYKPETKKVKYSRCGACKKPAYCSKKCQTKDWANHKRTCKFQAENRESLPAKGTVERDLLKDIKKWFSKHTQLLIYAAVHAMKVYTPADVHLVKTHMLVVELKPAPSGRPAEFVYKYAGLHETKDPRYELSMDACNALASRPQEDRLWFTMYVKCGLAVYLAPISIELGPRMQYIVGFGSPDTEWNGFLRRAIDKTLEAKDETKIKILEWIAN
;
A
#
# COMPACT_ATOMS: atom_id res chain seq x y z
N MET A 1 21.25 27.65 -3.23
CA MET A 1 20.69 26.29 -3.41
C MET A 1 21.33 25.42 -2.36
N SER A 2 20.59 25.04 -1.31
CA SER A 2 21.14 24.40 -0.11
C SER A 2 21.17 22.87 -0.27
N GLU A 3 22.10 22.22 0.44
CA GLU A 3 22.29 20.74 0.49
C GLU A 3 21.05 19.95 0.95
N GLN A 4 19.99 20.62 1.41
CA GLN A 4 18.74 20.00 1.84
C GLN A 4 17.82 19.65 0.67
N ASP A 5 17.90 20.39 -0.44
CA ASP A 5 17.06 20.18 -1.63
C ASP A 5 17.49 18.97 -2.47
N THR A 6 18.75 18.54 -2.34
CA THR A 6 19.30 17.36 -3.05
C THR A 6 18.97 16.04 -2.36
N LEU A 7 18.72 16.03 -1.05
CA LEU A 7 18.40 14.82 -0.28
C LEU A 7 16.98 14.28 -0.54
N SER A 8 16.00 15.16 -0.76
CA SER A 8 14.59 14.79 -0.96
C SER A 8 14.33 14.19 -2.36
N ALA A 9 15.03 14.68 -3.38
CA ALA A 9 14.90 14.18 -4.76
C ALA A 9 15.53 12.79 -4.96
N GLU A 10 16.56 12.43 -4.19
CA GLU A 10 17.18 11.09 -4.29
C GLU A 10 16.33 9.99 -3.65
N MET A 11 15.46 10.30 -2.68
CA MET A 11 14.71 9.30 -1.89
C MET A 11 13.58 8.56 -2.63
N LEU A 12 13.17 9.00 -3.83
CA LEU A 12 11.97 8.52 -4.55
C LEU A 12 12.11 7.13 -5.23
N GLY A 13 13.16 6.36 -4.93
CA GLY A 13 13.39 5.03 -5.52
C GLY A 13 14.03 3.97 -4.61
N TYR A 14 14.35 4.29 -3.35
CA TYR A 14 15.08 3.39 -2.46
C TYR A 14 14.14 2.51 -1.61
N SER A 15 14.42 1.21 -1.52
CA SER A 15 13.62 0.30 -0.70
C SER A 15 13.95 0.47 0.79
N THR A 16 12.99 0.27 1.69
CA THR A 16 13.23 0.30 3.15
C THR A 16 13.37 -1.11 3.72
N CYS A 17 14.15 -1.26 4.79
CA CYS A 17 14.33 -2.56 5.43
C CYS A 17 13.07 -2.91 6.20
N ALA A 18 12.48 -4.08 5.97
CA ALA A 18 11.24 -4.48 6.65
C ALA A 18 11.38 -4.64 8.17
N THR A 19 12.60 -4.79 8.68
CA THR A 19 12.86 -5.03 10.10
C THR A 19 13.32 -3.78 10.84
N CYS A 20 14.22 -2.99 10.25
CA CYS A 20 14.84 -1.84 10.92
C CYS A 20 14.52 -0.51 10.26
N TYR A 21 13.74 -0.52 9.17
CA TYR A 21 13.17 0.64 8.49
C TYR A 21 14.16 1.63 7.89
N LYS A 22 15.46 1.40 8.04
CA LYS A 22 16.49 2.20 7.38
C LYS A 22 16.29 2.17 5.86
N PRO A 23 16.38 3.31 5.17
CA PRO A 23 16.33 3.36 3.72
C PRO A 23 17.57 2.71 3.11
N GLU A 24 17.39 2.07 1.97
CA GLU A 24 18.48 1.58 1.14
C GLU A 24 19.34 2.78 0.69
N THR A 25 20.65 2.62 0.76
CA THR A 25 21.59 3.65 0.32
C THR A 25 22.39 3.12 -0.86
N LYS A 26 22.99 4.00 -1.68
CA LYS A 26 23.87 3.59 -2.79
C LYS A 26 25.00 2.63 -2.34
N LYS A 27 25.39 2.67 -1.06
CA LYS A 27 26.45 1.83 -0.48
C LYS A 27 25.97 0.47 0.04
N VAL A 28 24.68 0.31 0.37
CA VAL A 28 24.14 -0.92 0.98
C VAL A 28 23.00 -1.43 0.12
N LYS A 29 23.26 -2.44 -0.71
CA LYS A 29 22.21 -3.11 -1.48
C LYS A 29 21.37 -4.01 -0.58
N TYR A 30 20.06 -3.85 -0.65
CA TYR A 30 19.14 -4.67 0.13
C TYR A 30 18.88 -6.00 -0.56
N SER A 31 18.78 -7.04 0.26
CA SER A 31 18.43 -8.39 -0.19
C SER A 31 16.93 -8.60 -0.05
N ARG A 32 16.30 -9.24 -1.04
CA ARG A 32 14.89 -9.63 -0.95
C ARG A 32 14.77 -11.07 -0.49
N CYS A 33 13.66 -11.41 0.17
CA CYS A 33 13.41 -12.80 0.59
C CYS A 33 13.61 -13.78 -0.56
N GLY A 34 14.37 -14.85 -0.34
CA GLY A 34 14.71 -15.83 -1.38
C GLY A 34 13.48 -16.52 -1.99
N ALA A 35 12.45 -16.78 -1.16
CA ALA A 35 11.25 -17.51 -1.54
C ALA A 35 10.25 -16.63 -2.31
N CYS A 36 9.67 -15.61 -1.66
CA CYS A 36 8.62 -14.79 -2.29
C CYS A 36 9.14 -13.49 -2.94
N LYS A 37 10.45 -13.22 -2.89
CA LYS A 37 11.09 -11.99 -3.41
C LYS A 37 10.58 -10.69 -2.80
N LYS A 38 9.95 -10.75 -1.63
CA LYS A 38 9.51 -9.62 -0.80
C LYS A 38 9.59 -9.99 0.68
N PRO A 39 9.69 -9.05 1.63
CA PRO A 39 10.12 -7.65 1.47
C PRO A 39 11.66 -7.57 1.30
N ALA A 40 12.22 -6.36 1.40
CA ALA A 40 13.66 -6.09 1.34
C ALA A 40 14.28 -5.99 2.75
N TYR A 41 15.52 -6.45 2.90
CA TYR A 41 16.26 -6.49 4.15
C TYR A 41 17.69 -6.03 3.93
N CYS A 42 18.19 -5.17 4.83
CA CYS A 42 19.57 -4.71 4.80
C CYS A 42 20.59 -5.80 5.19
N SER A 43 20.13 -6.89 5.81
CA SER A 43 20.99 -8.01 6.23
C SER A 43 20.18 -9.28 6.48
N LYS A 44 20.86 -10.43 6.44
CA LYS A 44 20.28 -11.74 6.84
C LYS A 44 19.80 -11.74 8.31
N LYS A 45 20.45 -10.96 9.18
CA LYS A 45 20.03 -10.75 10.57
C LYS A 45 18.64 -10.10 10.64
N CYS A 46 18.40 -9.06 9.84
CA CYS A 46 17.08 -8.43 9.75
C CYS A 46 16.03 -9.41 9.20
N GLN A 47 16.34 -10.12 8.11
CA GLN A 47 15.44 -11.14 7.55
C GLN A 47 15.06 -12.21 8.59
N THR A 48 16.03 -12.70 9.36
CA THR A 48 15.79 -13.74 10.38
C THR A 48 14.94 -13.21 11.53
N LYS A 49 15.20 -11.97 11.97
CA LYS A 49 14.40 -11.31 13.02
C LYS A 49 12.94 -11.11 12.59
N ASP A 50 12.70 -10.80 11.31
CA ASP A 50 11.34 -10.65 10.79
C ASP A 50 10.67 -11.99 10.44
N TRP A 51 11.38 -13.12 10.47
CA TRP A 51 10.88 -14.39 9.93
C TRP A 51 9.57 -14.86 10.57
N ALA A 52 9.44 -14.73 11.89
CA ALA A 52 8.20 -15.12 12.58
C ALA A 52 6.97 -14.37 12.04
N ASN A 53 7.12 -13.09 11.72
CA ASN A 53 6.08 -12.23 11.16
C ASN A 53 5.91 -12.45 9.65
N HIS A 54 7.03 -12.59 8.93
CA HIS A 54 7.04 -12.70 7.49
C HIS A 54 6.55 -14.06 6.99
N LYS A 55 6.85 -15.16 7.68
CA LYS A 55 6.65 -16.55 7.22
C LYS A 55 5.27 -16.81 6.62
N ARG A 56 4.20 -16.35 7.28
CA ARG A 56 2.81 -16.54 6.81
C ARG A 56 2.58 -15.81 5.48
N THR A 57 3.00 -14.54 5.40
CA THR A 57 2.91 -13.77 4.16
C THR A 57 3.89 -14.21 3.08
N CYS A 58 5.03 -14.78 3.46
CA CYS A 58 5.99 -15.37 2.53
C CYS A 58 5.36 -16.55 1.79
N LYS A 59 4.71 -17.45 2.53
CA LYS A 59 3.97 -18.60 1.99
C LYS A 59 2.87 -18.13 1.04
N PHE A 60 2.00 -17.22 1.50
CA PHE A 60 0.95 -16.63 0.68
C PHE A 60 1.47 -15.99 -0.62
N GLN A 61 2.51 -15.17 -0.55
CA GLN A 61 3.08 -14.50 -1.72
C GLN A 61 3.81 -15.47 -2.67
N ALA A 62 4.35 -16.57 -2.13
CA ALA A 62 4.96 -17.63 -2.92
C ALA A 62 3.90 -18.48 -3.63
N GLU A 63 2.82 -18.84 -2.96
CA GLU A 63 1.69 -19.61 -3.52
C GLU A 63 0.93 -18.80 -4.57
N ASN A 64 0.69 -17.51 -4.30
CA ASN A 64 0.11 -16.60 -5.29
C ASN A 64 1.04 -16.24 -6.45
N ARG A 65 2.26 -16.80 -6.49
CA ARG A 65 3.14 -16.65 -7.66
C ARG A 65 2.67 -17.54 -8.82
N GLU A 66 2.04 -18.68 -8.50
CA GLU A 66 1.50 -19.62 -9.47
C GLU A 66 0.12 -19.19 -9.99
N SER A 67 -0.65 -18.44 -9.19
CA SER A 67 -1.90 -17.77 -9.61
C SER A 67 -1.66 -16.47 -10.39
N LEU A 68 -0.39 -16.11 -10.67
CA LEU A 68 -0.11 -14.94 -11.49
C LEU A 68 -0.54 -15.21 -12.93
N PRO A 69 -1.10 -14.20 -13.63
CA PRO A 69 -1.37 -14.33 -15.04
C PRO A 69 -0.10 -14.75 -15.81
N ALA A 70 -0.28 -15.57 -16.85
CA ALA A 70 0.80 -16.11 -17.66
C ALA A 70 1.65 -14.97 -18.25
N LYS A 71 2.96 -15.21 -18.43
CA LYS A 71 3.85 -14.21 -19.04
C LYS A 71 3.36 -13.86 -20.46
N GLY A 72 3.41 -12.57 -20.80
CA GLY A 72 2.98 -12.07 -22.11
C GLY A 72 1.47 -11.84 -22.26
N THR A 73 0.68 -12.08 -21.21
CA THR A 73 -0.75 -11.74 -21.19
C THR A 73 -0.99 -10.28 -20.82
N VAL A 74 -2.11 -9.72 -21.26
CA VAL A 74 -2.54 -8.36 -20.92
C VAL A 74 -2.68 -8.21 -19.40
N GLU A 75 -3.25 -9.21 -18.73
CA GLU A 75 -3.44 -9.23 -17.28
C GLU A 75 -2.09 -9.19 -16.53
N ARG A 76 -1.07 -9.85 -17.07
CA ARG A 76 0.28 -9.83 -16.49
C ARG A 76 0.90 -8.46 -16.55
N ASP A 77 0.73 -7.76 -17.67
CA ASP A 77 1.29 -6.43 -17.87
C ASP A 77 0.51 -5.39 -17.07
N LEU A 78 -0.83 -5.48 -17.06
CA LEU A 78 -1.67 -4.69 -16.15
C LEU A 78 -1.30 -4.91 -14.69
N LEU A 79 -1.01 -6.14 -14.25
CA LEU A 79 -0.59 -6.40 -12.88
C LEU A 79 0.77 -5.74 -12.55
N LYS A 80 1.72 -5.71 -13.50
CA LYS A 80 2.98 -5.00 -13.31
C LYS A 80 2.73 -3.49 -13.18
N ASP A 81 1.85 -2.97 -14.02
CA ASP A 81 1.50 -1.55 -14.06
C ASP A 81 0.75 -1.10 -12.81
N ILE A 82 -0.21 -1.89 -12.33
CA ILE A 82 -0.90 -1.66 -11.05
C ILE A 82 0.12 -1.60 -9.92
N LYS A 83 1.08 -2.53 -9.86
CA LYS A 83 2.11 -2.52 -8.81
C LYS A 83 2.99 -1.29 -8.87
N LYS A 84 3.40 -0.87 -10.07
CA LYS A 84 4.22 0.34 -10.29
C LYS A 84 3.46 1.62 -9.96
N TRP A 85 2.18 1.68 -10.32
CA TRP A 85 1.30 2.79 -9.98
C TRP A 85 1.07 2.85 -8.47
N PHE A 86 0.73 1.72 -7.85
CA PHE A 86 0.49 1.62 -6.41
C PHE A 86 1.69 2.13 -5.61
N SER A 87 2.92 1.74 -5.99
CA SER A 87 4.13 2.22 -5.28
C SER A 87 4.28 3.74 -5.30
N LYS A 88 3.76 4.43 -6.32
CA LYS A 88 3.79 5.90 -6.42
C LYS A 88 2.65 6.60 -5.68
N HIS A 89 1.58 5.86 -5.35
CA HIS A 89 0.36 6.41 -4.75
C HIS A 89 0.06 5.78 -3.38
N THR A 90 1.01 5.05 -2.78
CA THR A 90 0.78 4.25 -1.57
C THR A 90 0.29 5.14 -0.43
N GLN A 91 0.83 6.34 -0.27
CA GLN A 91 0.48 7.27 0.80
C GLN A 91 -0.95 7.83 0.65
N LEU A 92 -1.33 8.22 -0.58
CA LEU A 92 -2.71 8.64 -0.90
C LEU A 92 -3.72 7.52 -0.64
N LEU A 93 -3.34 6.28 -0.98
CA LEU A 93 -4.15 5.10 -0.76
C LEU A 93 -4.25 4.77 0.73
N ILE A 94 -3.17 4.89 1.50
CA ILE A 94 -3.19 4.73 2.96
C ILE A 94 -4.13 5.76 3.59
N TYR A 95 -4.04 7.03 3.20
CA TYR A 95 -4.95 8.07 3.66
C TYR A 95 -6.41 7.67 3.41
N ALA A 96 -6.76 7.33 2.16
CA ALA A 96 -8.11 6.89 1.82
C ALA A 96 -8.55 5.66 2.63
N ALA A 97 -7.66 4.69 2.87
CA ALA A 97 -7.95 3.48 3.62
C ALA A 97 -8.23 3.78 5.11
N VAL A 98 -7.40 4.63 5.72
CA VAL A 98 -7.51 5.02 7.13
C VAL A 98 -8.84 5.72 7.39
N HIS A 99 -9.23 6.66 6.51
CA HIS A 99 -10.52 7.36 6.62
C HIS A 99 -11.69 6.43 6.31
N ALA A 100 -11.60 5.59 5.27
CA ALA A 100 -12.66 4.64 4.93
C ALA A 100 -12.92 3.62 6.06
N MET A 101 -11.87 3.17 6.75
CA MET A 101 -11.93 2.22 7.87
C MET A 101 -12.08 2.90 9.23
N LYS A 102 -12.20 4.24 9.28
CA LYS A 102 -12.37 5.03 10.51
C LYS A 102 -11.29 4.76 11.57
N VAL A 103 -10.04 4.58 11.14
CA VAL A 103 -8.93 4.26 12.02
C VAL A 103 -8.35 5.54 12.61
N TYR A 104 -9.06 6.16 13.55
CA TYR A 104 -8.63 7.42 14.14
C TYR A 104 -7.82 7.22 15.42
N THR A 105 -8.17 6.20 16.20
CA THR A 105 -7.44 5.83 17.40
C THR A 105 -7.05 4.35 17.38
N PRO A 106 -6.08 3.92 18.23
CA PRO A 106 -5.80 2.49 18.42
C PRO A 106 -7.04 1.68 18.85
N ALA A 107 -8.03 2.31 19.49
CA ALA A 107 -9.28 1.65 19.87
C ALA A 107 -10.20 1.38 18.66
N ASP A 108 -10.12 2.20 17.60
CA ASP A 108 -11.06 2.17 16.46
C ASP A 108 -10.70 1.18 15.34
N VAL A 109 -9.78 0.24 15.59
CA VAL A 109 -9.23 -0.67 14.56
C VAL A 109 -10.19 -1.79 14.12
N HIS A 110 -11.49 -1.68 14.38
CA HIS A 110 -12.46 -2.76 14.22
C HIS A 110 -12.72 -3.12 12.76
N LEU A 111 -12.93 -2.11 11.91
CA LEU A 111 -13.18 -2.32 10.47
C LEU A 111 -11.97 -2.92 9.77
N VAL A 112 -10.76 -2.63 10.24
CA VAL A 112 -9.52 -3.16 9.66
C VAL A 112 -9.42 -4.69 9.76
N LYS A 113 -10.08 -5.28 10.76
CA LYS A 113 -10.09 -6.74 10.98
C LYS A 113 -11.09 -7.46 10.06
N THR A 114 -12.11 -6.74 9.59
CA THR A 114 -13.28 -7.33 8.92
C THR A 114 -13.47 -6.83 7.49
N HIS A 115 -12.84 -5.71 7.13
CA HIS A 115 -13.01 -5.04 5.86
C HIS A 115 -11.67 -4.73 5.18
N MET A 116 -11.74 -4.44 3.88
CA MET A 116 -10.65 -3.96 3.05
C MET A 116 -11.12 -2.82 2.17
N LEU A 117 -10.19 -1.92 1.82
CA LEU A 117 -10.45 -0.96 0.75
C LEU A 117 -10.25 -1.66 -0.60
N VAL A 118 -11.31 -1.65 -1.40
CA VAL A 118 -11.30 -2.08 -2.80
C VAL A 118 -11.17 -0.84 -3.67
N VAL A 119 -10.19 -0.84 -4.57
CA VAL A 119 -9.99 0.20 -5.59
C VAL A 119 -10.01 -0.47 -6.96
N GLU A 120 -10.94 -0.03 -7.79
CA GLU A 120 -11.01 -0.44 -9.19
C GLU A 120 -10.58 0.72 -10.10
N LEU A 121 -9.70 0.38 -11.03
CA LEU A 121 -9.07 1.27 -11.99
C LEU A 121 -9.51 0.91 -13.41
N LYS A 122 -9.41 1.88 -14.31
CA LYS A 122 -9.40 1.66 -15.76
C LYS A 122 -8.05 2.14 -16.33
N PRO A 123 -7.55 1.54 -17.43
CA PRO A 123 -6.42 2.11 -18.14
C PRO A 123 -6.72 3.56 -18.54
N ALA A 124 -5.73 4.46 -18.40
CA ALA A 124 -5.92 5.83 -18.84
C ALA A 124 -6.10 5.90 -20.37
N PRO A 125 -6.87 6.86 -20.90
CA PRO A 125 -7.02 7.06 -22.35
C PRO A 125 -5.68 7.31 -23.08
N SER A 126 -4.66 7.79 -22.37
CA SER A 126 -3.30 7.98 -22.89
C SER A 126 -2.63 6.68 -23.36
N GLY A 127 -3.11 5.52 -22.90
CA GLY A 127 -2.53 4.21 -23.19
C GLY A 127 -1.13 3.99 -22.57
N ARG A 128 -0.63 4.93 -21.76
CA ARG A 128 0.70 4.83 -21.17
C ARG A 128 0.73 3.81 -20.02
N PRO A 129 1.80 3.01 -19.91
CA PRO A 129 1.93 2.05 -18.81
C PRO A 129 1.87 2.70 -17.44
N ALA A 130 1.18 2.05 -16.51
CA ALA A 130 0.97 2.52 -15.13
C ALA A 130 0.28 3.88 -15.00
N GLU A 131 -0.50 4.28 -16.01
CA GLU A 131 -1.47 5.37 -15.92
C GLU A 131 -2.90 4.81 -15.89
N PHE A 132 -3.66 5.25 -14.89
CA PHE A 132 -5.01 4.77 -14.65
C PHE A 132 -5.94 5.95 -14.39
N VAL A 133 -7.23 5.73 -14.64
CA VAL A 133 -8.32 6.59 -14.20
C VAL A 133 -9.16 5.84 -13.18
N TYR A 134 -9.81 6.60 -12.30
CA TYR A 134 -10.69 6.06 -11.29
C TYR A 134 -11.89 5.36 -11.94
N LYS A 135 -12.26 4.19 -11.41
CA LYS A 135 -13.55 3.55 -11.73
C LYS A 135 -14.44 3.45 -10.50
N TYR A 136 -13.88 2.96 -9.39
CA TYR A 136 -14.64 2.77 -8.16
C TYR A 136 -13.69 2.63 -6.97
N ALA A 137 -14.13 3.07 -5.79
CA ALA A 137 -13.55 2.66 -4.53
C ALA A 137 -14.65 2.46 -3.48
N GLY A 138 -14.46 1.45 -2.62
CA GLY A 138 -15.43 1.07 -1.60
C GLY A 138 -14.81 0.24 -0.50
N LEU A 139 -15.45 0.26 0.67
CA LEU A 139 -15.12 -0.63 1.77
C LEU A 139 -15.94 -1.92 1.62
N HIS A 140 -15.27 -3.07 1.63
CA HIS A 140 -15.90 -4.38 1.49
C HIS A 140 -15.43 -5.33 2.57
N GLU A 141 -16.31 -6.22 3.00
CA GLU A 141 -15.94 -7.29 3.93
C GLU A 141 -14.87 -8.20 3.32
N THR A 142 -13.91 -8.63 4.13
CA THR A 142 -12.84 -9.55 3.69
C THR A 142 -13.35 -10.94 3.35
N LYS A 143 -14.57 -11.27 3.76
CA LYS A 143 -15.25 -12.56 3.50
C LYS A 143 -16.17 -12.51 2.28
N ASP A 144 -16.32 -11.36 1.62
CA ASP A 144 -17.21 -11.22 0.46
C ASP A 144 -16.73 -12.12 -0.70
N PRO A 145 -17.57 -13.07 -1.16
CA PRO A 145 -17.17 -14.08 -2.14
C PRO A 145 -16.87 -13.51 -3.53
N ARG A 146 -17.25 -12.25 -3.80
CA ARG A 146 -16.91 -11.57 -5.06
C ARG A 146 -15.42 -11.28 -5.19
N TYR A 147 -14.70 -11.28 -4.08
CA TYR A 147 -13.27 -11.08 -4.06
C TYR A 147 -12.62 -12.43 -3.77
N GLU A 148 -11.92 -12.99 -4.75
CA GLU A 148 -11.08 -14.18 -4.60
C GLU A 148 -9.84 -13.86 -3.74
N LEU A 149 -10.07 -13.43 -2.51
CA LEU A 149 -9.08 -13.43 -1.47
C LEU A 149 -8.98 -14.86 -0.97
N SER A 150 -7.79 -15.46 -1.00
CA SER A 150 -7.65 -16.72 -0.26
C SER A 150 -7.91 -16.42 1.21
N MET A 151 -8.73 -17.25 1.87
CA MET A 151 -9.01 -17.13 3.31
C MET A 151 -7.69 -17.08 4.11
N ASP A 152 -6.68 -17.80 3.63
CA ASP A 152 -5.32 -17.78 4.16
C ASP A 152 -4.61 -16.43 4.03
N ALA A 153 -4.89 -15.66 2.97
CA ALA A 153 -4.44 -14.28 2.83
C ALA A 153 -4.98 -13.44 4.00
N CYS A 154 -6.31 -13.43 4.15
CA CYS A 154 -7.02 -12.66 5.17
C CYS A 154 -6.58 -13.08 6.58
N ASN A 155 -6.46 -14.39 6.82
CA ASN A 155 -6.04 -14.94 8.10
C ASN A 155 -4.56 -14.66 8.42
N ALA A 156 -3.66 -14.74 7.44
CA ALA A 156 -2.25 -14.39 7.61
C ALA A 156 -2.05 -12.89 7.90
N LEU A 157 -2.96 -12.04 7.42
CA LEU A 157 -2.97 -10.61 7.67
C LEU A 157 -3.56 -10.26 9.03
N ALA A 158 -4.67 -10.90 9.42
CA ALA A 158 -5.37 -10.67 10.69
C ALA A 158 -4.61 -11.20 11.93
N SER A 159 -3.69 -12.15 11.75
CA SER A 159 -2.96 -12.82 12.84
C SER A 159 -1.62 -12.17 13.22
N ARG A 160 -1.34 -10.96 12.72
CA ARG A 160 -0.09 -10.24 13.05
C ARG A 160 -0.19 -9.59 14.43
N PRO A 161 0.88 -9.61 15.25
CA PRO A 161 0.91 -8.85 16.50
C PRO A 161 0.65 -7.37 16.20
N GLN A 162 -0.38 -6.80 16.85
CA GLN A 162 -0.77 -5.40 16.68
C GLN A 162 0.03 -4.43 17.56
N GLU A 163 1.02 -4.93 18.32
CA GLU A 163 1.55 -4.23 19.50
C GLU A 163 2.11 -2.82 19.23
N ASP A 164 2.49 -2.47 17.99
CA ASP A 164 2.81 -1.08 17.61
C ASP A 164 2.40 -0.69 16.16
N ARG A 165 1.78 -1.61 15.42
CA ARG A 165 1.49 -1.42 13.99
C ARG A 165 0.15 -2.00 13.60
N LEU A 166 -0.58 -1.25 12.79
CA LEU A 166 -1.79 -1.72 12.15
C LEU A 166 -1.47 -2.34 10.80
N TRP A 167 -1.99 -3.53 10.56
CA TRP A 167 -1.84 -4.26 9.31
C TRP A 167 -3.19 -4.40 8.61
N PHE A 168 -3.21 -4.15 7.30
CA PHE A 168 -4.39 -4.36 6.47
C PHE A 168 -4.00 -4.71 5.04
N THR A 169 -4.97 -5.07 4.22
CA THR A 169 -4.76 -5.29 2.78
C THR A 169 -5.73 -4.49 1.97
N MET A 170 -5.20 -3.90 0.90
CA MET A 170 -5.98 -3.22 -0.11
C MET A 170 -6.10 -4.14 -1.32
N TYR A 171 -7.28 -4.16 -1.91
CA TYR A 171 -7.55 -4.88 -3.14
C TYR A 171 -7.59 -3.87 -4.28
N VAL A 172 -6.62 -3.95 -5.20
CA VAL A 172 -6.55 -3.03 -6.34
C VAL A 172 -6.68 -3.83 -7.63
N LYS A 173 -7.68 -3.52 -8.46
CA LYS A 173 -7.92 -4.23 -9.72
C LYS A 173 -8.04 -3.30 -10.92
N CYS A 174 -7.69 -3.84 -12.09
CA CYS A 174 -7.93 -3.23 -13.40
C CYS A 174 -8.29 -4.36 -14.37
N GLY A 175 -9.55 -4.40 -14.83
CA GLY A 175 -10.07 -5.57 -15.54
C GLY A 175 -9.98 -6.84 -14.68
N LEU A 176 -9.35 -7.88 -15.21
CA LEU A 176 -9.09 -9.14 -14.50
C LEU A 176 -7.77 -9.15 -13.72
N ALA A 177 -6.91 -8.14 -13.88
CA ALA A 177 -5.66 -8.05 -13.14
C ALA A 177 -5.94 -7.56 -11.71
N VAL A 178 -5.51 -8.35 -10.72
CA VAL A 178 -5.73 -8.08 -9.29
C VAL A 178 -4.40 -7.99 -8.55
N TYR A 179 -4.25 -6.93 -7.76
CA TYR A 179 -3.14 -6.76 -6.83
C TYR A 179 -3.66 -6.66 -5.39
N LEU A 180 -3.31 -7.67 -4.59
CA LEU A 180 -3.49 -7.66 -3.14
C LEU A 180 -2.26 -7.00 -2.50
N ALA A 181 -2.46 -5.79 -1.98
CA ALA A 181 -1.41 -4.96 -1.41
C ALA A 181 -1.44 -5.02 0.12
N PRO A 182 -0.54 -5.78 0.78
CA PRO A 182 -0.41 -5.76 2.22
C PRO A 182 0.24 -4.45 2.68
N ILE A 183 -0.37 -3.79 3.65
CA ILE A 183 0.04 -2.51 4.20
C ILE A 183 0.29 -2.63 5.69
N SER A 184 1.30 -1.91 6.17
CA SER A 184 1.52 -1.67 7.59
C SER A 184 1.67 -0.18 7.84
N ILE A 185 0.96 0.32 8.82
CA ILE A 185 1.12 1.67 9.35
C ILE A 185 1.55 1.57 10.81
N GLU A 186 2.41 2.48 11.23
CA GLU A 186 2.86 2.57 12.62
C GLU A 186 1.82 3.35 13.43
N LEU A 187 1.39 2.78 14.55
CA LEU A 187 0.42 3.39 15.45
C LEU A 187 1.17 4.30 16.43
N GLY A 188 1.68 5.43 15.93
CA GLY A 188 2.42 6.43 16.72
C GLY A 188 1.99 7.87 16.40
N PRO A 189 2.73 8.91 16.85
CA PRO A 189 2.39 10.31 16.59
C PRO A 189 2.19 10.64 15.10
N ARG A 190 2.88 9.89 14.22
CA ARG A 190 2.71 9.98 12.76
C ARG A 190 1.30 9.60 12.27
N MET A 191 0.65 8.63 12.92
CA MET A 191 -0.74 8.27 12.63
C MET A 191 -1.69 9.39 13.07
N GLN A 192 -1.42 10.03 14.22
CA GLN A 192 -2.20 11.17 14.69
C GLN A 192 -2.11 12.35 13.72
N TYR A 193 -1.00 12.52 13.00
CA TYR A 193 -0.88 13.51 11.92
C TYR A 193 -1.80 13.16 10.73
N ILE A 194 -1.84 11.89 10.29
CA ILE A 194 -2.73 11.44 9.19
C ILE A 194 -4.21 11.61 9.57
N VAL A 195 -4.56 11.22 10.81
CA VAL A 195 -5.90 11.29 11.38
C VAL A 195 -6.34 12.72 11.71
N GLY A 196 -5.38 13.61 11.99
CA GLY A 196 -5.64 14.99 12.41
C GLY A 196 -6.09 15.92 11.29
N PHE A 197 -6.09 15.46 10.04
CA PHE A 197 -6.51 16.26 8.89
C PHE A 197 -7.67 15.63 8.13
N GLY A 198 -8.85 16.20 8.36
CA GLY A 198 -10.12 15.75 7.80
C GLY A 198 -10.99 15.08 8.86
N SER A 199 -12.18 15.66 9.08
CA SER A 199 -13.22 15.15 9.96
C SER A 199 -13.63 13.70 9.62
N PRO A 200 -14.20 12.93 10.57
CA PRO A 200 -14.80 11.61 10.36
C PRO A 200 -15.79 11.48 9.17
N ASP A 201 -16.29 12.59 8.61
CA ASP A 201 -17.19 12.63 7.44
C ASP A 201 -16.49 13.12 6.15
N THR A 202 -15.15 13.01 6.08
CA THR A 202 -14.41 13.33 4.85
C THR A 202 -14.86 12.42 3.71
N GLU A 203 -15.20 13.01 2.57
CA GLU A 203 -15.51 12.35 1.30
C GLU A 203 -14.25 11.67 0.72
N TRP A 204 -13.64 10.74 1.46
CA TRP A 204 -12.38 10.05 1.11
C TRP A 204 -12.45 9.45 -0.29
N ASN A 205 -13.63 9.03 -0.72
CA ASN A 205 -13.86 8.46 -2.04
C ASN A 205 -13.77 9.54 -3.14
N GLY A 206 -14.37 10.71 -2.91
CA GLY A 206 -14.27 11.85 -3.81
C GLY A 206 -12.84 12.39 -3.88
N PHE A 207 -12.15 12.49 -2.74
CA PHE A 207 -10.72 12.81 -2.70
C PHE A 207 -9.90 11.80 -3.54
N LEU A 208 -10.09 10.50 -3.30
CA LEU A 208 -9.37 9.45 -4.01
C LEU A 208 -9.64 9.51 -5.52
N ARG A 209 -10.90 9.70 -5.93
CA ARG A 209 -11.27 9.90 -7.33
C ARG A 209 -10.50 11.06 -7.95
N ARG A 210 -10.58 12.25 -7.35
CA ARG A 210 -9.89 13.44 -7.86
C ARG A 210 -8.36 13.25 -7.87
N ALA A 211 -7.80 12.53 -6.91
CA ALA A 211 -6.37 12.23 -6.85
C ALA A 211 -5.94 11.33 -8.02
N ILE A 212 -6.67 10.24 -8.26
CA ILE A 212 -6.38 9.28 -9.32
C ILE A 212 -6.58 9.92 -10.70
N ASP A 213 -7.68 10.67 -10.87
CA ASP A 213 -7.99 11.37 -12.13
C ASP A 213 -7.15 12.63 -12.34
N LYS A 214 -6.25 12.96 -11.40
CA LYS A 214 -5.36 14.13 -11.42
C LYS A 214 -6.12 15.47 -11.53
N THR A 215 -7.32 15.53 -10.95
CA THR A 215 -8.16 16.75 -10.90
C THR A 215 -8.12 17.45 -9.54
N LEU A 216 -7.28 17.01 -8.61
CA LEU A 216 -7.03 17.75 -7.36
C LEU A 216 -6.25 19.03 -7.64
N GLU A 217 -6.80 20.17 -7.21
CA GLU A 217 -6.15 21.47 -7.27
C GLU A 217 -4.78 21.44 -6.57
N ALA A 218 -3.85 22.28 -7.04
CA ALA A 218 -2.54 22.41 -6.41
C ALA A 218 -2.63 22.93 -4.97
N LYS A 219 -3.66 23.73 -4.67
CA LYS A 219 -3.92 24.34 -3.36
C LYS A 219 -4.77 23.46 -2.42
N ASP A 220 -5.12 22.24 -2.83
CA ASP A 220 -5.90 21.33 -1.99
C ASP A 220 -5.11 21.03 -0.71
N GLU A 221 -5.69 21.40 0.44
CA GLU A 221 -5.04 21.33 1.74
C GLU A 221 -4.70 19.88 2.14
N THR A 222 -5.55 18.92 1.76
CA THR A 222 -5.34 17.50 2.02
C THR A 222 -4.15 16.99 1.21
N LYS A 223 -4.07 17.37 -0.07
CA LYS A 223 -2.93 17.06 -0.94
C LYS A 223 -1.63 17.63 -0.41
N ILE A 224 -1.62 18.89 0.03
CA ILE A 224 -0.43 19.55 0.60
C ILE A 224 0.05 18.78 1.84
N LYS A 225 -0.85 18.49 2.78
CA LYS A 225 -0.51 17.78 4.02
C LYS A 225 -0.03 16.34 3.79
N ILE A 226 -0.59 15.64 2.80
CA ILE A 226 -0.08 14.32 2.41
C ILE A 226 1.33 14.43 1.81
N LEU A 227 1.62 15.47 1.02
CA LEU A 227 2.97 15.71 0.49
C LEU A 227 3.96 16.09 1.60
N GLU A 228 3.55 16.89 2.57
CA GLU A 228 4.34 17.19 3.78
C GLU A 228 4.60 15.92 4.60
N TRP A 229 3.63 15.01 4.70
CA TRP A 229 3.82 13.70 5.32
C TRP A 229 4.80 12.80 4.55
N ILE A 230 4.82 12.89 3.21
CA ILE A 230 5.80 12.17 2.39
C ILE A 230 7.22 12.71 2.60
N ALA A 231 7.34 14.02 2.82
CA ALA A 231 8.63 14.72 2.92
C ALA A 231 9.32 14.56 4.29
N ASN A 232 8.55 14.28 5.35
CA ASN A 232 9.03 14.12 6.73
C ASN A 232 9.01 12.66 7.18
#